data_AF-A0A7S1AZP4-F1
#
_entry.id   AF-A0A7S1AZP4-F1
#
_cell.length_a   1.000
_cell.length_b   1.000
_cell.length_c   1.000
_cell.angle_alpha   90.00
_cell.angle_beta   90.00
_cell.angle_gamma   90.00
#
_symmetry.space_group_name_H-M   'P 1'
#
loop_
_entity.id
_entity.type
_entity.pdbx_description
1 polymer ?
#
loop_
_entity_poly.entity_id
_entity_poly.type
_entity_poly.pdbx_seq_one_letter_code
_entity_poly.pdbx_strand_id
1 'polypeptide(L)'
;MSFTRNFVEQRIMRNRAAEAKTSSIRKMLVEHNILAGHGLCEHRVEELRRARSDAAERQDLFTDYQHVRGEQERERRIKIVEAEERMADELSKRKAAKTRDEMNRRRVCDESEELRILKERLHAAKVTKERSQQLIEKQVRLNKERLHDHKIAEYMENERLEQMEMVHMLEIEKATQRERVKSVNQQQMAQKEALREEAMEEYLKEKGQVGHLVEKIQREDAQEQAARQKKSRETQEQMLDFLELQKRTQEQTEEEERLENERIEQFAREKAHQEEELQHRKLQEMRERERAVLAMISQQESHERHQKELDQLRNDLRMEELEDEVRRREQEQARKKVENREGLKQAYVQQMHLRDLKKAEDKEEEDKFREQVLAKFADDDRIEQLNDQKRRIKVQEHIREANRLIDIRREKYEAAREAEIASAEVQRREEAERLRIIEEERQRLLKEDACPLRDFLPKGTMECKSDYTLVYHDRVSSGGS
;
A
#
# COMPACT_ATOMS: atom_id res chain seq x y z
N MET A 1 93.70 115.68 -59.31
CA MET A 1 92.48 115.02 -58.79
C MET A 1 92.60 114.67 -57.29
N SER A 2 92.94 115.62 -56.40
CA SER A 2 93.17 115.32 -54.96
C SER A 2 91.94 115.60 -54.07
N PHE A 3 91.14 116.61 -54.41
CA PHE A 3 90.05 117.06 -53.54
C PHE A 3 88.85 116.10 -53.46
N THR A 4 88.56 115.33 -54.51
CA THR A 4 87.43 114.39 -54.52
C THR A 4 87.66 113.17 -53.61
N ARG A 5 88.91 112.76 -53.40
CA ARG A 5 89.26 111.62 -52.56
C ARG A 5 89.05 111.90 -51.07
N ASN A 6 89.44 113.09 -50.61
CA ASN A 6 89.31 113.47 -49.19
C ASN A 6 87.85 113.54 -48.73
N PHE A 7 86.94 113.98 -49.58
CA PHE A 7 85.51 114.09 -49.22
C PHE A 7 84.84 112.70 -49.12
N VAL A 8 85.22 111.79 -50.02
CA VAL A 8 84.77 110.38 -49.97
C VAL A 8 85.33 109.69 -48.74
N GLU A 9 86.59 109.90 -48.39
CA GLU A 9 87.20 109.36 -47.16
C GLU A 9 86.52 109.88 -45.89
N GLN A 10 86.20 111.18 -45.81
CA GLN A 10 85.45 111.73 -44.67
C GLN A 10 84.02 111.15 -44.57
N ARG A 11 83.34 110.94 -45.70
CA ARG A 11 82.01 110.31 -45.72
C ARG A 11 82.09 108.85 -45.28
N ILE A 12 83.10 108.10 -45.72
CA ILE A 12 83.34 106.72 -45.28
C ILE A 12 83.62 106.68 -43.77
N MET A 13 84.45 107.59 -43.24
CA MET A 13 84.72 107.65 -41.81
C MET A 13 83.47 108.00 -40.99
N ARG A 14 82.65 108.94 -41.46
CA ARG A 14 81.38 109.28 -40.79
C ARG A 14 80.38 108.10 -40.83
N ASN A 15 80.30 107.39 -41.96
CA ASN A 15 79.47 106.19 -42.08
C ASN A 15 79.96 105.08 -41.16
N ARG A 16 81.27 104.82 -41.10
CA ARG A 16 81.87 103.85 -40.16
C ARG A 16 81.58 104.22 -38.70
N ALA A 17 81.66 105.50 -38.35
CA ALA A 17 81.32 105.96 -37.00
C ALA A 17 79.83 105.79 -36.68
N ALA A 18 78.93 106.02 -37.66
CA ALA A 18 77.50 105.77 -37.51
C ALA A 18 77.16 104.28 -37.44
N GLU A 19 77.83 103.44 -38.25
CA GLU A 19 77.73 101.98 -38.21
C GLU A 19 78.22 101.42 -36.87
N ALA A 20 79.33 101.93 -36.33
CA ALA A 20 79.82 101.55 -35.01
C ALA A 20 78.81 101.90 -33.90
N LYS A 21 78.22 103.10 -33.95
CA LYS A 21 77.17 103.51 -33.00
C LYS A 21 75.90 102.66 -33.12
N THR A 22 75.42 102.41 -34.34
CA THR A 22 74.23 101.58 -34.57
C THR A 22 74.49 100.11 -34.19
N SER A 23 75.69 99.59 -34.43
CA SER A 23 76.12 98.27 -33.98
C SER A 23 76.15 98.18 -32.44
N SER A 24 76.68 99.20 -31.76
CA SER A 24 76.69 99.27 -30.30
C SER A 24 75.27 99.30 -29.72
N ILE A 25 74.36 100.09 -30.30
CA ILE A 25 72.96 100.14 -29.86
C ILE A 25 72.27 98.80 -30.12
N ARG A 26 72.51 98.17 -31.28
CA ARG A 26 71.98 96.82 -31.56
C ARG A 26 72.46 95.79 -30.56
N LYS A 27 73.75 95.80 -30.19
CA LYS A 27 74.29 94.91 -29.14
C LYS A 27 73.60 95.14 -27.80
N MET A 28 73.48 96.40 -27.36
CA MET A 28 72.76 96.71 -26.12
C MET A 28 71.28 96.30 -26.16
N LEU A 29 70.60 96.46 -27.30
CA LEU A 29 69.21 96.01 -27.45
C LEU A 29 69.08 94.48 -27.43
N VAL A 30 70.03 93.77 -28.03
CA VAL A 30 70.09 92.30 -27.96
C VAL A 30 70.33 91.84 -26.53
N GLU A 31 71.29 92.45 -25.82
CA GLU A 31 71.56 92.16 -24.40
C GLU A 31 70.34 92.47 -23.53
N HIS A 32 69.70 93.62 -23.72
CA HIS A 32 68.48 93.99 -23.00
C HIS A 32 67.33 93.02 -23.30
N ASN A 33 67.16 92.57 -24.55
CA ASN A 33 66.15 91.56 -24.90
C ASN A 33 66.46 90.19 -24.28
N ILE A 34 67.74 89.79 -24.19
CA ILE A 34 68.15 88.55 -23.52
C ILE A 34 67.85 88.64 -22.02
N LEU A 35 68.20 89.76 -21.37
CA LEU A 35 67.93 89.99 -19.96
C LEU A 35 66.42 90.07 -19.65
N ALA A 36 65.64 90.75 -20.50
CA ALA A 36 64.18 90.77 -20.40
C ALA A 36 63.59 89.37 -20.58
N GLY A 37 64.14 88.56 -21.49
CA GLY A 37 63.81 87.15 -21.65
C GLY A 37 64.11 86.33 -20.40
N HIS A 38 65.27 86.54 -19.77
CA HIS A 38 65.63 85.89 -18.50
C HIS A 38 64.65 86.26 -17.38
N GLY A 39 64.28 87.53 -17.22
CA GLY A 39 63.30 87.94 -16.20
C GLY A 39 61.92 87.29 -16.39
N LEU A 40 61.43 87.19 -17.63
CA LEU A 40 60.19 86.48 -17.95
C LEU A 40 60.31 84.97 -17.70
N CYS A 41 61.46 84.37 -18.02
CA CYS A 41 61.75 82.97 -17.72
C CYS A 41 61.89 82.72 -16.21
N GLU A 42 62.47 83.64 -15.45
CA GLU A 42 62.60 83.54 -13.99
C GLU A 42 61.24 83.57 -13.32
N HIS A 43 60.35 84.51 -13.69
CA HIS A 43 58.98 84.52 -13.19
C HIS A 43 58.23 83.23 -13.53
N ARG A 44 58.38 82.70 -14.76
CA ARG A 44 57.78 81.42 -15.13
C ARG A 44 58.37 80.25 -14.33
N VAL A 45 59.66 80.25 -14.05
CA VAL A 45 60.31 79.21 -13.23
C VAL A 45 59.84 79.31 -11.77
N GLU A 46 59.69 80.51 -11.24
CA GLU A 46 59.11 80.74 -9.91
C GLU A 46 57.66 80.29 -9.83
N GLU A 47 56.82 80.60 -10.83
CA GLU A 47 55.45 80.11 -10.95
C GLU A 47 55.40 78.58 -11.00
N LEU A 48 56.28 77.94 -11.79
CA LEU A 48 56.37 76.48 -11.84
C LEU A 48 56.85 75.87 -10.53
N ARG A 49 57.76 76.53 -9.80
CA ARG A 49 58.19 76.08 -8.45
C ARG A 49 57.05 76.18 -7.45
N ARG A 50 56.30 77.29 -7.44
CA ARG A 50 55.11 77.46 -6.60
C ARG A 50 54.06 76.41 -6.93
N ALA A 51 53.73 76.23 -8.21
CA ALA A 51 52.78 75.22 -8.66
C ALA A 51 53.20 73.79 -8.29
N ARG A 52 54.50 73.46 -8.31
CA ARG A 52 55.02 72.18 -7.83
C ARG A 52 54.90 72.04 -6.31
N SER A 53 55.19 73.10 -5.55
CA SER A 53 55.01 73.11 -4.10
C SER A 53 53.55 72.90 -3.74
N ASP A 54 52.65 73.68 -4.34
CA ASP A 54 51.19 73.56 -4.13
C ASP A 54 50.68 72.18 -4.54
N ALA A 55 51.21 71.60 -5.61
CA ALA A 55 50.85 70.24 -6.05
C ALA A 55 51.34 69.18 -5.06
N ALA A 56 52.55 69.32 -4.51
CA ALA A 56 53.09 68.43 -3.49
C ALA A 56 52.25 68.52 -2.20
N GLU A 57 51.96 69.74 -1.72
CA GLU A 57 51.11 69.95 -0.54
C GLU A 57 49.71 69.34 -0.73
N ARG A 58 49.11 69.50 -1.91
CA ARG A 58 47.81 68.87 -2.22
C ARG A 58 47.91 67.34 -2.25
N GLN A 59 49.00 66.79 -2.75
CA GLN A 59 49.24 65.36 -2.77
C GLN A 59 49.37 64.82 -1.35
N ASP A 60 50.14 65.49 -0.50
CA ASP A 60 50.35 65.12 0.90
C ASP A 60 49.02 65.19 1.69
N LEU A 61 48.26 66.27 1.53
CA LEU A 61 46.92 66.39 2.12
C LEU A 61 45.95 65.31 1.64
N PHE A 62 46.04 64.93 0.36
CA PHE A 62 45.21 63.87 -0.20
C PHE A 62 45.61 62.50 0.37
N THR A 63 46.91 62.21 0.49
CA THR A 63 47.38 60.98 1.12
C THR A 63 46.98 60.89 2.58
N ASP A 64 47.12 61.99 3.34
CA ASP A 64 46.71 62.05 4.75
C ASP A 64 45.20 61.84 4.90
N TYR A 65 44.41 62.48 4.04
CA TYR A 65 42.96 62.27 4.00
C TYR A 65 42.61 60.80 3.70
N GLN A 66 43.29 60.16 2.75
CA GLN A 66 43.08 58.74 2.45
C GLN A 66 43.47 57.84 3.62
N HIS A 67 44.56 58.12 4.32
CA HIS A 67 44.98 57.38 5.50
C HIS A 67 43.95 57.50 6.62
N VAL A 68 43.56 58.72 6.99
CA VAL A 68 42.56 58.98 8.04
C VAL A 68 41.22 58.35 7.68
N ARG A 69 40.78 58.48 6.42
CA ARG A 69 39.54 57.86 5.95
C ARG A 69 39.63 56.33 6.03
N GLY A 70 40.77 55.75 5.63
CA GLY A 70 41.01 54.31 5.72
C GLY A 70 40.98 53.79 7.15
N GLU A 71 41.56 54.53 8.10
CA GLU A 71 41.48 54.19 9.54
C GLU A 71 40.06 54.29 10.08
N GLN A 72 39.33 55.37 9.76
CA GLN A 72 37.93 55.51 10.15
C GLN A 72 37.05 54.39 9.58
N GLU A 73 37.28 53.97 8.32
CA GLU A 73 36.56 52.85 7.71
C GLU A 73 36.91 51.52 8.39
N ARG A 74 38.16 51.30 8.79
CA ARG A 74 38.57 50.12 9.59
C ARG A 74 37.89 50.11 10.96
N GLU A 75 37.91 51.22 11.68
CA GLU A 75 37.24 51.33 12.98
C GLU A 75 35.73 51.10 12.87
N ARG A 76 35.09 51.65 11.84
CA ARG A 76 33.66 51.39 11.57
C ARG A 76 33.41 49.92 11.30
N ARG A 77 34.25 49.26 10.49
CA ARG A 77 34.14 47.82 10.23
C ARG A 77 34.28 47.00 11.51
N ILE A 78 35.26 47.31 12.36
CA ILE A 78 35.45 46.63 13.66
C ILE A 78 34.20 46.79 14.52
N LYS A 79 33.66 48.01 14.65
CA LYS A 79 32.43 48.26 15.44
C LYS A 79 31.21 47.52 14.89
N ILE A 80 31.09 47.38 13.56
CA ILE A 80 30.02 46.61 12.92
C ILE A 80 30.19 45.12 13.25
N VAL A 81 31.40 44.56 13.08
CA VAL A 81 31.68 43.15 13.39
C VAL A 81 31.41 42.84 14.86
N GLU A 82 31.88 43.68 15.79
CA GLU A 82 31.61 43.52 17.22
C GLU A 82 30.11 43.60 17.55
N ALA A 83 29.34 44.42 16.82
CA ALA A 83 27.89 44.49 16.99
C ALA A 83 27.21 43.24 16.42
N GLU A 84 27.65 42.76 15.25
CA GLU A 84 27.16 41.53 14.63
C GLU A 84 27.45 40.30 15.48
N GLU A 85 28.66 40.18 16.05
CA GLU A 85 29.05 39.09 16.95
C GLU A 85 28.19 39.09 18.22
N ARG A 86 28.00 40.26 18.85
CA ARG A 86 27.11 40.38 20.02
C ARG A 86 25.67 39.97 19.69
N MET A 87 25.15 40.40 18.55
CA MET A 87 23.82 40.01 18.08
C MET A 87 23.75 38.51 17.79
N ALA A 88 24.77 37.93 17.17
CA ALA A 88 24.85 36.50 16.89
C ALA A 88 24.89 35.67 18.19
N ASP A 89 25.65 36.11 19.18
CA ASP A 89 25.72 35.48 20.51
C ASP A 89 24.39 35.55 21.25
N GLU A 90 23.71 36.70 21.24
CA GLU A 90 22.37 36.82 21.83
C GLU A 90 21.35 35.92 21.13
N LEU A 91 21.39 35.87 19.80
CA LEU A 91 20.52 34.97 19.02
C LEU A 91 20.83 33.51 19.32
N SER A 92 22.11 33.15 19.45
CA SER A 92 22.56 31.81 19.83
C SER A 92 22.08 31.43 21.22
N LYS A 93 22.24 32.32 22.21
CA LYS A 93 21.73 32.14 23.58
C LYS A 93 20.21 31.98 23.61
N ARG A 94 19.46 32.79 22.86
CA ARG A 94 17.99 32.66 22.75
C ARG A 94 17.58 31.34 22.10
N LYS A 95 18.28 30.89 21.05
CA LYS A 95 18.04 29.58 20.43
C LYS A 95 18.37 28.43 21.37
N ALA A 96 19.49 28.52 22.09
CA ALA A 96 19.89 27.53 23.08
C ALA A 96 18.87 27.45 24.25
N ALA A 97 18.35 28.58 24.71
CA ALA A 97 17.28 28.62 25.71
C ALA A 97 16.00 27.95 25.19
N LYS A 98 15.53 28.34 24.01
CA LYS A 98 14.34 27.73 23.38
C LYS A 98 14.48 26.21 23.20
N THR A 99 15.63 25.74 22.72
CA THR A 99 15.87 24.30 22.54
C THR A 99 15.91 23.55 23.87
N ARG A 100 16.48 24.14 24.93
CA ARG A 100 16.41 23.58 26.29
C ARG A 100 14.96 23.52 26.80
N ASP A 101 14.19 24.59 26.62
CA ASP A 101 12.79 24.63 27.03
C ASP A 101 11.94 23.59 26.28
N GLU A 102 12.16 23.44 24.97
CA GLU A 102 11.51 22.41 24.14
C GLU A 102 11.92 21.00 24.56
N MET A 103 13.21 20.75 24.83
CA MET A 103 13.68 19.46 25.33
C MET A 103 13.10 19.15 26.71
N ASN A 104 13.01 20.14 27.59
CA ASN A 104 12.39 19.98 28.90
C ASN A 104 10.88 19.67 28.77
N ARG A 105 10.17 20.43 27.91
CA ARG A 105 8.75 20.15 27.59
C ARG A 105 8.57 18.72 27.09
N ARG A 106 9.38 18.29 26.11
CA ARG A 106 9.33 16.91 25.57
C ARG A 106 9.56 15.86 26.66
N ARG A 107 10.61 16.04 27.47
CA ARG A 107 10.92 15.15 28.59
C ARG A 107 9.74 15.03 29.56
N VAL A 108 9.17 16.16 29.99
CA VAL A 108 8.00 16.19 30.88
C VAL A 108 6.79 15.50 30.23
N CYS A 109 6.59 15.68 28.92
CA CYS A 109 5.50 15.06 28.18
C CYS A 109 5.64 13.54 28.06
N ASP A 110 6.86 13.06 27.82
CA ASP A 110 7.16 11.64 27.66
C ASP A 110 7.18 10.89 29.00
N GLU A 111 7.59 11.57 30.08
CA GLU A 111 7.55 11.05 31.45
C GLU A 111 6.14 11.09 32.07
N SER A 112 5.18 11.81 31.46
CA SER A 112 3.81 11.93 31.98
C SER A 112 2.94 10.75 31.55
N GLU A 113 2.48 9.96 32.53
CA GLU A 113 1.57 8.83 32.29
C GLU A 113 0.18 9.29 31.81
N GLU A 114 -0.32 10.42 32.32
CA GLU A 114 -1.61 11.00 31.92
C GLU A 114 -1.64 11.34 30.43
N LEU A 115 -0.58 11.99 29.94
CA LEU A 115 -0.44 12.32 28.51
C LEU A 115 -0.26 11.08 27.66
N ARG A 116 0.43 10.05 28.15
CA ARG A 116 0.55 8.76 27.45
C ARG A 116 -0.83 8.10 27.29
N ILE A 117 -1.60 8.00 28.36
CA ILE A 117 -2.95 7.42 28.34
C ILE A 117 -3.87 8.22 27.40
N LEU A 118 -3.80 9.55 27.44
CA LEU A 118 -4.58 10.40 26.54
C LEU A 118 -4.18 10.18 25.07
N LYS A 119 -2.89 10.12 24.76
CA LYS A 119 -2.39 9.82 23.40
C LYS A 119 -2.86 8.43 22.93
N GLU A 120 -2.83 7.42 23.78
CA GLU A 120 -3.34 6.07 23.48
C GLU A 120 -4.85 6.08 23.18
N ARG A 121 -5.64 6.79 24.00
CA ARG A 121 -7.09 6.96 23.78
C ARG A 121 -7.39 7.68 22.46
N LEU A 122 -6.65 8.75 22.16
CA LEU A 122 -6.77 9.49 20.90
C LEU A 122 -6.34 8.63 19.71
N HIS A 123 -5.28 7.84 19.85
CA HIS A 123 -4.86 6.89 18.82
C HIS A 123 -5.93 5.81 18.58
N ALA A 124 -6.52 5.24 19.63
CA ALA A 124 -7.63 4.31 19.51
C ALA A 124 -8.85 4.92 18.78
N ALA A 125 -9.14 6.21 19.04
CA ALA A 125 -10.17 6.95 18.30
C ALA A 125 -9.82 7.10 16.81
N LYS A 126 -8.55 7.42 16.47
CA LYS A 126 -8.07 7.48 15.07
C LYS A 126 -8.25 6.14 14.37
N VAL A 127 -7.82 5.04 14.99
CA VAL A 127 -7.98 3.69 14.45
C VAL A 127 -9.45 3.31 14.28
N THR A 128 -10.33 3.71 15.21
CA THR A 128 -11.77 3.46 15.11
C THR A 128 -12.40 4.24 13.95
N LYS A 129 -11.99 5.50 13.75
CA LYS A 129 -12.40 6.31 12.59
C LYS A 129 -11.93 5.65 11.29
N GLU A 130 -10.66 5.27 11.18
CA GLU A 130 -10.12 4.60 10.00
C GLU A 130 -10.85 3.27 9.71
N ARG A 131 -11.13 2.48 10.75
CA ARG A 131 -11.92 1.25 10.62
C ARG A 131 -13.33 1.52 10.09
N SER A 132 -14.00 2.57 10.56
CA SER A 132 -15.32 2.92 10.05
C SER A 132 -15.28 3.35 8.58
N GLN A 133 -14.24 4.09 8.17
CA GLN A 133 -14.01 4.44 6.76
C GLN A 133 -13.76 3.19 5.91
N GLN A 134 -12.95 2.25 6.38
CA GLN A 134 -12.70 0.97 5.68
C GLN A 134 -13.99 0.15 5.51
N LEU A 135 -14.86 0.12 6.52
CA LEU A 135 -16.14 -0.57 6.42
C LEU A 135 -17.05 0.06 5.36
N ILE A 136 -17.11 1.40 5.32
CA ILE A 136 -17.86 2.13 4.29
C ILE A 136 -17.26 1.86 2.91
N GLU A 137 -15.95 1.90 2.77
CA GLU A 137 -15.27 1.60 1.51
C GLU A 137 -15.57 0.18 1.03
N LYS A 138 -15.54 -0.81 1.94
CA LYS A 138 -15.89 -2.19 1.64
C LYS A 138 -17.35 -2.32 1.19
N GLN A 139 -18.28 -1.63 1.83
CA GLN A 139 -19.68 -1.61 1.43
C GLN A 139 -19.85 -0.98 0.03
N VAL A 140 -19.17 0.12 -0.25
CA VAL A 140 -19.17 0.76 -1.57
C VAL A 140 -18.60 -0.17 -2.63
N ARG A 141 -17.49 -0.88 -2.32
CA ARG A 141 -16.88 -1.86 -3.23
C ARG A 141 -17.82 -3.01 -3.53
N LEU A 142 -18.42 -3.61 -2.50
CA LEU A 142 -19.40 -4.68 -2.66
C LEU A 142 -20.60 -4.23 -3.51
N ASN A 143 -21.12 -3.02 -3.28
CA ASN A 143 -22.22 -2.48 -4.08
C ASN A 143 -21.80 -2.28 -5.55
N LYS A 144 -20.57 -1.84 -5.81
CA LYS A 144 -20.05 -1.72 -7.18
C LYS A 144 -19.92 -3.08 -7.87
N GLU A 145 -19.41 -4.09 -7.17
CA GLU A 145 -19.33 -5.48 -7.68
C GLU A 145 -20.73 -6.01 -8.00
N ARG A 146 -21.70 -5.85 -7.09
CA ARG A 146 -23.10 -6.23 -7.35
C ARG A 146 -23.71 -5.54 -8.57
N LEU A 147 -23.44 -4.25 -8.75
CA LEU A 147 -23.90 -3.52 -9.94
C LEU A 147 -23.20 -3.99 -11.22
N HIS A 148 -21.94 -4.40 -11.13
CA HIS A 148 -21.20 -4.96 -12.25
C HIS A 148 -21.76 -6.33 -12.65
N ASP A 149 -21.97 -7.23 -11.68
CA ASP A 149 -22.56 -8.55 -11.91
C ASP A 149 -23.97 -8.44 -12.49
N HIS A 150 -24.77 -7.48 -12.01
CA HIS A 150 -26.09 -7.20 -12.57
C HIS A 150 -26.02 -6.82 -14.05
N LYS A 151 -25.07 -5.93 -14.42
CA LYS A 151 -24.87 -5.54 -15.82
C LYS A 151 -24.41 -6.70 -16.69
N ILE A 152 -23.57 -7.59 -16.17
CA ILE A 152 -23.17 -8.81 -16.87
C ILE A 152 -24.38 -9.70 -17.09
N ALA A 153 -25.20 -9.93 -16.05
CA ALA A 153 -26.39 -10.75 -16.16
C ALA A 153 -27.41 -10.17 -17.17
N GLU A 154 -27.63 -8.85 -17.17
CA GLU A 154 -28.45 -8.16 -18.18
C GLU A 154 -27.89 -8.36 -19.59
N TYR A 155 -26.58 -8.22 -19.78
CA TYR A 155 -25.94 -8.43 -21.07
C TYR A 155 -26.11 -9.88 -21.57
N MET A 156 -25.86 -10.87 -20.71
CA MET A 156 -26.02 -12.29 -21.05
C MET A 156 -27.47 -12.66 -21.38
N GLU A 157 -28.45 -12.08 -20.66
CA GLU A 157 -29.87 -12.30 -20.95
C GLU A 157 -30.28 -11.66 -22.27
N ASN A 158 -29.78 -10.47 -22.59
CA ASN A 158 -30.02 -9.83 -23.88
C ASN A 158 -29.44 -10.66 -25.04
N GLU A 159 -28.20 -11.16 -24.92
CA GLU A 159 -27.63 -12.06 -25.94
C GLU A 159 -28.46 -13.34 -26.10
N ARG A 160 -28.98 -13.90 -25.00
CA ARG A 160 -29.88 -15.07 -25.04
C ARG A 160 -31.17 -14.76 -25.79
N LEU A 161 -31.79 -13.62 -25.52
CA LEU A 161 -33.01 -13.17 -26.19
C LEU A 161 -32.77 -12.92 -27.69
N GLU A 162 -31.68 -12.25 -28.05
CA GLU A 162 -31.30 -12.04 -29.45
C GLU A 162 -31.11 -13.37 -30.20
N GLN A 163 -30.45 -14.35 -29.57
CA GLN A 163 -30.31 -15.69 -30.15
C GLN A 163 -31.67 -16.38 -30.34
N MET A 164 -32.58 -16.26 -29.37
CA MET A 164 -33.94 -16.80 -29.49
C MET A 164 -34.73 -16.14 -30.62
N GLU A 165 -34.64 -14.82 -30.74
CA GLU A 165 -35.26 -14.06 -31.84
C GLU A 165 -34.71 -14.51 -33.20
N MET A 166 -33.40 -14.69 -33.32
CA MET A 166 -32.77 -15.18 -34.55
C MET A 166 -33.23 -16.60 -34.92
N VAL A 167 -33.33 -17.52 -33.94
CA VAL A 167 -33.87 -18.86 -34.18
C VAL A 167 -35.33 -18.79 -34.61
N HIS A 168 -36.14 -17.98 -33.95
CA HIS A 168 -37.55 -17.80 -34.29
C HIS A 168 -37.73 -17.24 -35.70
N MET A 169 -36.91 -16.26 -36.10
CA MET A 169 -36.90 -15.71 -37.46
C MET A 169 -36.56 -16.78 -38.50
N LEU A 170 -35.54 -17.62 -38.24
CA LEU A 170 -35.20 -18.73 -39.14
C LEU A 170 -36.32 -19.79 -39.23
N GLU A 171 -37.04 -20.05 -38.14
CA GLU A 171 -38.21 -20.93 -38.14
C GLU A 171 -39.35 -20.37 -38.98
N ILE A 172 -39.63 -19.07 -38.86
CA ILE A 172 -40.59 -18.35 -39.70
C ILE A 172 -40.17 -18.48 -41.17
N GLU A 173 -38.92 -18.18 -41.51
CA GLU A 173 -38.43 -18.32 -42.89
C GLU A 173 -38.61 -19.74 -43.43
N LYS A 174 -38.22 -20.78 -42.67
CA LYS A 174 -38.45 -22.18 -43.05
C LYS A 174 -39.94 -22.50 -43.21
N ALA A 175 -40.82 -21.96 -42.36
CA ALA A 175 -42.26 -22.11 -42.50
C ALA A 175 -42.77 -21.48 -43.80
N THR A 176 -42.36 -20.25 -44.10
CA THR A 176 -42.73 -19.58 -45.36
C THR A 176 -42.21 -20.33 -46.59
N GLN A 177 -41.00 -20.90 -46.54
CA GLN A 177 -40.46 -21.73 -47.61
C GLN A 177 -41.29 -23.02 -47.81
N ARG A 178 -41.65 -23.69 -46.71
CA ARG A 178 -42.53 -24.88 -46.77
C ARG A 178 -43.90 -24.54 -47.35
N GLU A 179 -44.45 -23.39 -47.00
CA GLU A 179 -45.73 -22.91 -47.54
C GLU A 179 -45.62 -22.62 -49.05
N ARG A 180 -44.54 -21.97 -49.50
CA ARG A 180 -44.27 -21.76 -50.94
C ARG A 180 -44.19 -23.08 -51.69
N VAL A 181 -43.42 -24.06 -51.19
CA VAL A 181 -43.30 -25.39 -51.81
C VAL A 181 -44.67 -26.09 -51.86
N LYS A 182 -45.46 -26.01 -50.79
CA LYS A 182 -46.82 -26.58 -50.75
C LYS A 182 -47.72 -25.95 -51.82
N SER A 183 -47.66 -24.62 -51.98
CA SER A 183 -48.43 -23.90 -52.99
C SER A 183 -48.04 -24.34 -54.42
N VAL A 184 -46.74 -24.46 -54.71
CA VAL A 184 -46.25 -24.96 -56.01
C VAL A 184 -46.72 -26.40 -56.26
N ASN A 185 -46.62 -27.29 -55.27
CA ASN A 185 -47.08 -28.67 -55.40
C ASN A 185 -48.60 -28.75 -55.66
N GLN A 186 -49.40 -27.91 -54.99
CA GLN A 186 -50.83 -27.83 -55.25
C GLN A 186 -51.14 -27.35 -56.68
N GLN A 187 -50.39 -26.36 -57.19
CA GLN A 187 -50.51 -25.93 -58.58
C GLN A 187 -50.17 -27.05 -59.56
N GLN A 188 -49.12 -27.83 -59.30
CA GLN A 188 -48.75 -28.99 -60.13
C GLN A 188 -49.83 -30.09 -60.11
N MET A 189 -50.45 -30.35 -58.96
CA MET A 189 -51.55 -31.31 -58.86
C MET A 189 -52.77 -30.84 -59.65
N ALA A 190 -53.14 -29.56 -59.52
CA ALA A 190 -54.24 -28.96 -60.30
C ALA A 190 -53.96 -29.02 -61.82
N GLN A 191 -52.72 -28.77 -62.25
CA GLN A 191 -52.32 -28.91 -63.65
C GLN A 191 -52.43 -30.36 -64.15
N LYS A 192 -52.00 -31.34 -63.35
CA LYS A 192 -52.13 -32.77 -63.70
C LYS A 192 -53.58 -33.23 -63.77
N GLU A 193 -54.43 -32.72 -62.88
CA GLU A 193 -55.85 -33.03 -62.87
C GLU A 193 -56.54 -32.44 -64.10
N ALA A 194 -56.25 -31.18 -64.45
CA ALA A 194 -56.73 -30.56 -65.70
C ALA A 194 -56.31 -31.35 -66.95
N LEU A 195 -55.03 -31.77 -67.04
CA LEU A 195 -54.56 -32.62 -68.13
C LEU A 195 -55.28 -33.98 -68.17
N ARG A 196 -55.65 -34.54 -67.01
CA ARG A 196 -56.41 -35.79 -66.93
C ARG A 196 -57.84 -35.61 -67.40
N GLU A 197 -58.47 -34.48 -67.08
CA GLU A 197 -59.79 -34.13 -67.58
C GLU A 197 -59.78 -33.97 -69.10
N GLU A 198 -58.81 -33.23 -69.66
CA GLU A 198 -58.61 -33.09 -71.11
C GLU A 198 -58.42 -34.45 -71.80
N ALA A 199 -57.56 -35.32 -71.27
CA ALA A 199 -57.36 -36.67 -71.79
C ALA A 199 -58.62 -37.54 -71.69
N MET A 200 -59.43 -37.36 -70.64
CA MET A 200 -60.71 -38.07 -70.49
C MET A 200 -61.75 -37.59 -71.50
N GLU A 201 -61.79 -36.29 -71.79
CA GLU A 201 -62.64 -35.75 -72.86
C GLU A 201 -62.23 -36.27 -74.24
N GLU A 202 -60.93 -36.38 -74.52
CA GLU A 202 -60.43 -36.99 -75.76
C GLU A 202 -60.80 -38.47 -75.85
N TYR A 203 -60.64 -39.24 -74.77
CA TYR A 203 -61.07 -40.64 -74.72
C TYR A 203 -62.57 -40.81 -74.96
N LEU A 204 -63.41 -39.94 -74.41
CA LEU A 204 -64.86 -39.98 -74.64
C LEU A 204 -65.22 -39.70 -76.11
N LYS A 205 -64.51 -38.76 -76.76
CA LYS A 205 -64.66 -38.49 -78.20
C LYS A 205 -64.25 -39.70 -79.04
N GLU A 206 -63.10 -40.32 -78.73
CA GLU A 206 -62.60 -41.51 -79.44
C GLU A 206 -63.51 -42.74 -79.22
N LYS A 207 -63.97 -42.98 -77.97
CA LYS A 207 -64.93 -44.02 -77.66
C LYS A 207 -66.25 -43.85 -78.42
N GLY A 208 -66.72 -42.62 -78.58
CA GLY A 208 -67.87 -42.31 -79.44
C GLY A 208 -67.65 -42.71 -80.89
N GLN A 209 -66.48 -42.37 -81.45
CA GLN A 209 -66.09 -42.74 -82.82
C GLN A 209 -65.97 -44.26 -83.00
N VAL A 210 -65.38 -44.97 -82.04
CA VAL A 210 -65.28 -46.43 -82.02
C VAL A 210 -66.67 -47.07 -81.89
N GLY A 211 -67.56 -46.51 -81.08
CA GLY A 211 -68.95 -46.96 -80.97
C GLY A 211 -69.69 -46.92 -82.32
N HIS A 212 -69.51 -45.84 -83.08
CA HIS A 212 -70.07 -45.73 -84.44
C HIS A 212 -69.48 -46.76 -85.41
N LEU A 213 -68.18 -47.10 -85.27
CA LEU A 213 -67.54 -48.15 -86.06
C LEU A 213 -68.10 -49.53 -85.71
N VAL A 214 -68.29 -49.82 -84.42
CA VAL A 214 -68.85 -51.09 -83.94
C VAL A 214 -70.30 -51.27 -84.39
N GLU A 215 -71.12 -50.22 -84.37
CA GLU A 215 -72.50 -50.27 -84.88
C GLU A 215 -72.54 -50.57 -86.39
N LYS A 216 -71.53 -50.09 -87.13
CA LYS A 216 -71.35 -50.38 -88.55
C LYS A 216 -70.95 -51.85 -88.77
N ILE A 217 -70.03 -52.38 -87.96
CA ILE A 217 -69.62 -53.79 -87.99
C ILE A 217 -70.79 -54.71 -87.60
N GLN A 218 -71.57 -54.36 -86.58
CA GLN A 218 -72.74 -55.16 -86.19
C GLN A 218 -73.81 -55.24 -87.29
N ARG A 219 -73.97 -54.17 -88.09
CA ARG A 219 -74.83 -54.22 -89.29
C ARG A 219 -74.28 -55.16 -90.37
N GLU A 220 -72.97 -55.22 -90.56
CA GLU A 220 -72.31 -56.13 -91.50
C GLU A 220 -72.36 -57.59 -90.99
N ASP A 221 -72.11 -57.82 -89.71
CA ASP A 221 -72.17 -59.13 -89.06
C ASP A 221 -73.58 -59.72 -89.03
N ALA A 222 -74.63 -58.89 -88.90
CA ALA A 222 -76.02 -59.36 -88.98
C ALA A 222 -76.35 -59.95 -90.37
N GLN A 223 -75.73 -59.43 -91.43
CA GLN A 223 -75.84 -59.97 -92.78
C GLN A 223 -75.07 -61.29 -92.92
N GLU A 224 -73.92 -61.42 -92.24
CA GLU A 224 -73.11 -62.65 -92.22
C GLU A 224 -73.75 -63.77 -91.38
N GLN A 225 -74.38 -63.45 -90.24
CA GLN A 225 -75.05 -64.44 -89.38
C GLN A 225 -76.26 -65.11 -90.04
N ALA A 226 -77.00 -64.39 -90.90
CA ALA A 226 -78.06 -64.98 -91.72
C ALA A 226 -77.50 -66.05 -92.69
N ALA A 227 -76.25 -65.91 -93.13
CA ALA A 227 -75.56 -66.89 -93.95
C ALA A 227 -75.02 -68.09 -93.14
N ARG A 228 -74.59 -67.88 -91.88
CA ARG A 228 -74.11 -68.95 -90.97
C ARG A 228 -75.21 -69.86 -90.43
N GLN A 229 -76.43 -69.37 -90.19
CA GLN A 229 -77.54 -70.21 -89.67
C GLN A 229 -77.92 -71.38 -90.60
N LYS A 230 -77.65 -71.28 -91.91
CA LYS A 230 -77.78 -72.41 -92.85
C LYS A 230 -76.74 -73.51 -92.64
N LYS A 231 -75.56 -73.18 -92.10
CA LYS A 231 -74.44 -74.12 -91.86
C LYS A 231 -74.47 -74.72 -90.43
N SER A 232 -75.05 -74.03 -89.46
CA SER A 232 -75.10 -74.49 -88.05
C SER A 232 -76.00 -75.72 -87.80
N ARG A 233 -76.92 -76.06 -88.71
CA ARG A 233 -77.74 -77.28 -88.58
C ARG A 233 -76.92 -78.55 -88.80
N GLU A 234 -75.77 -78.46 -89.47
CA GLU A 234 -74.91 -79.60 -89.78
C GLU A 234 -73.87 -79.88 -88.67
N THR A 235 -73.60 -78.93 -87.77
CA THR A 235 -72.60 -79.06 -86.70
C THR A 235 -73.18 -79.41 -85.32
N GLN A 236 -74.51 -79.40 -85.15
CA GLN A 236 -75.17 -79.69 -83.88
C GLN A 236 -75.08 -81.16 -83.44
N GLU A 237 -74.79 -82.08 -84.35
CA GLU A 237 -74.59 -83.51 -84.02
C GLU A 237 -73.20 -83.79 -83.39
N GLN A 238 -72.24 -82.85 -83.46
CA GLN A 238 -70.85 -83.06 -83.05
C GLN A 238 -70.52 -82.60 -81.61
N MET A 239 -71.44 -81.91 -80.92
CA MET A 239 -71.14 -81.25 -79.63
C MET A 239 -71.58 -82.06 -78.39
N LEU A 240 -72.40 -83.09 -78.57
CA LEU A 240 -72.92 -83.90 -77.46
C LEU A 240 -71.83 -84.79 -76.80
N ASP A 241 -70.73 -85.07 -77.50
CA ASP A 241 -69.67 -85.98 -77.03
C ASP A 241 -68.58 -85.29 -76.16
N PHE A 242 -68.52 -83.95 -76.12
CA PHE A 242 -67.42 -83.23 -75.45
C PHE A 242 -67.69 -82.90 -73.96
N LEU A 243 -68.95 -82.96 -73.53
CA LEU A 243 -69.38 -82.46 -72.22
C LEU A 243 -69.16 -83.44 -71.05
N GLU A 244 -68.90 -84.73 -71.32
CA GLU A 244 -68.69 -85.74 -70.27
C GLU A 244 -67.27 -85.76 -69.69
N LEU A 245 -66.28 -85.17 -70.38
CA LEU A 245 -64.87 -85.31 -69.99
C LEU A 245 -64.41 -84.31 -68.90
N GLN A 246 -65.10 -83.17 -68.75
CA GLN A 246 -64.61 -82.05 -67.94
C GLN A 246 -64.85 -82.18 -66.43
N LYS A 247 -65.78 -83.06 -66.01
CA LYS A 247 -66.15 -83.22 -64.59
C LYS A 247 -65.13 -83.98 -63.73
N ARG A 248 -64.20 -84.75 -64.32
CA ARG A 248 -63.25 -85.60 -63.56
C ARG A 248 -61.99 -84.88 -63.08
N THR A 249 -61.68 -83.70 -63.62
CA THR A 249 -60.42 -82.98 -63.35
C THR A 249 -60.48 -82.07 -62.11
N GLN A 250 -61.66 -81.77 -61.58
CA GLN A 250 -61.81 -80.83 -60.45
C GLN A 250 -61.57 -81.47 -59.07
N GLU A 251 -61.71 -82.80 -58.95
CA GLU A 251 -61.61 -83.49 -57.66
C GLU A 251 -60.14 -83.75 -57.21
N GLN A 252 -59.15 -83.54 -58.09
CA GLN A 252 -57.74 -83.89 -57.81
C GLN A 252 -56.92 -82.74 -57.20
N THR A 253 -57.37 -81.49 -57.29
CA THR A 253 -56.59 -80.31 -56.85
C THR A 253 -56.73 -80.00 -55.36
N GLU A 254 -57.77 -80.51 -54.67
CA GLU A 254 -58.03 -80.21 -53.26
C GLU A 254 -57.17 -81.03 -52.27
N GLU A 255 -56.51 -82.11 -52.71
CA GLU A 255 -55.66 -82.95 -51.83
C GLU A 255 -54.21 -82.44 -51.71
N GLU A 256 -53.71 -81.65 -52.67
CA GLU A 256 -52.32 -81.18 -52.71
C GLU A 256 -52.05 -80.05 -51.69
N GLU A 257 -53.06 -79.22 -51.38
CA GLU A 257 -52.93 -78.07 -50.46
C GLU A 257 -52.78 -78.47 -48.98
N ARG A 258 -53.17 -79.69 -48.59
CA ARG A 258 -53.05 -80.16 -47.19
C ARG A 258 -51.62 -80.54 -46.80
N LEU A 259 -50.79 -80.93 -47.76
CA LEU A 259 -49.42 -81.41 -47.51
C LEU A 259 -48.37 -80.30 -47.43
N GLU A 260 -48.68 -79.09 -47.91
CA GLU A 260 -47.76 -77.95 -47.90
C GLU A 260 -47.72 -77.24 -46.53
N ASN A 261 -48.81 -77.31 -45.77
CA ASN A 261 -48.92 -76.71 -44.43
C ASN A 261 -48.13 -77.46 -43.35
N GLU A 262 -47.88 -78.76 -43.49
CA GLU A 262 -47.12 -79.56 -42.50
C GLU A 262 -45.60 -79.31 -42.55
N ARG A 263 -45.07 -78.80 -43.66
CA ARG A 263 -43.64 -78.45 -43.81
C ARG A 263 -43.26 -77.14 -43.13
N ILE A 264 -44.22 -76.23 -42.94
CA ILE A 264 -44.01 -74.90 -42.34
C ILE A 264 -43.84 -75.00 -40.81
N GLU A 265 -44.47 -75.98 -40.15
CA GLU A 265 -44.34 -76.19 -38.70
C GLU A 265 -42.98 -76.74 -38.27
N GLN A 266 -42.29 -77.49 -39.14
CA GLN A 266 -40.99 -78.11 -38.81
C GLN A 266 -39.85 -77.07 -38.81
N PHE A 267 -39.91 -76.08 -39.70
CA PHE A 267 -38.93 -75.00 -39.80
C PHE A 267 -39.00 -74.00 -38.62
N ALA A 268 -40.18 -73.86 -37.99
CA ALA A 268 -40.37 -73.01 -36.81
C ALA A 268 -39.74 -73.60 -35.53
N ARG A 269 -39.66 -74.94 -35.42
CA ARG A 269 -39.10 -75.63 -34.24
C ARG A 269 -37.57 -75.60 -34.19
N GLU A 270 -36.91 -75.68 -35.34
CA GLU A 270 -35.43 -75.62 -35.42
C GLU A 270 -34.87 -74.23 -35.12
N LYS A 271 -35.60 -73.16 -35.46
CA LYS A 271 -35.21 -71.78 -35.16
C LYS A 271 -35.27 -71.43 -33.67
N ALA A 272 -36.25 -71.99 -32.95
CA ALA A 272 -36.41 -71.81 -31.50
C ALA A 272 -35.26 -72.46 -30.71
N HIS A 273 -34.79 -73.65 -31.15
CA HIS A 273 -33.67 -74.35 -30.51
C HIS A 273 -32.33 -73.62 -30.68
N GLN A 274 -32.12 -72.91 -31.80
CA GLN A 274 -30.91 -72.11 -32.03
C GLN A 274 -30.89 -70.81 -31.20
N GLU A 275 -32.05 -70.20 -30.92
CA GLU A 275 -32.16 -69.03 -30.04
C GLU A 275 -31.94 -69.38 -28.57
N GLU A 276 -32.39 -70.55 -28.11
CA GLU A 276 -32.15 -71.03 -26.74
C GLU A 276 -30.68 -71.33 -26.44
N GLU A 277 -29.94 -71.93 -27.38
CA GLU A 277 -28.49 -72.16 -27.20
C GLU A 277 -27.69 -70.84 -27.19
N LEU A 278 -28.09 -69.85 -27.98
CA LEU A 278 -27.46 -68.53 -28.00
C LEU A 278 -27.72 -67.75 -26.69
N GLN A 279 -28.92 -67.89 -26.11
CA GLN A 279 -29.29 -67.34 -24.81
C GLN A 279 -28.49 -67.99 -23.67
N HIS A 280 -28.37 -69.33 -23.68
CA HIS A 280 -27.59 -70.06 -22.68
C HIS A 280 -26.11 -69.69 -22.69
N ARG A 281 -25.52 -69.47 -23.87
CA ARG A 281 -24.12 -69.08 -24.04
C ARG A 281 -23.85 -67.65 -23.54
N LYS A 282 -24.75 -66.71 -23.83
CA LYS A 282 -24.69 -65.33 -23.30
C LYS A 282 -24.81 -65.29 -21.77
N LEU A 283 -25.65 -66.16 -21.19
CA LEU A 283 -25.82 -66.23 -19.73
C LEU A 283 -24.56 -66.79 -19.04
N GLN A 284 -23.84 -67.72 -19.67
CA GLN A 284 -22.57 -68.24 -19.17
C GLN A 284 -21.45 -67.20 -19.24
N GLU A 285 -21.33 -66.45 -20.35
CA GLU A 285 -20.37 -65.35 -20.47
C GLU A 285 -20.63 -64.21 -19.46
N MET A 286 -21.90 -63.89 -19.18
CA MET A 286 -22.25 -62.90 -18.16
C MET A 286 -21.90 -63.37 -16.75
N ARG A 287 -22.11 -64.66 -16.43
CA ARG A 287 -21.73 -65.24 -15.14
C ARG A 287 -20.21 -65.30 -14.95
N GLU A 288 -19.44 -65.52 -16.01
CA GLU A 288 -17.97 -65.46 -15.95
C GLU A 288 -17.46 -64.03 -15.78
N ARG A 289 -18.08 -63.05 -16.45
CA ARG A 289 -17.79 -61.62 -16.26
C ARG A 289 -18.16 -61.16 -14.84
N GLU A 290 -19.31 -61.56 -14.31
CA GLU A 290 -19.70 -61.27 -12.93
C GLU A 290 -18.74 -61.89 -11.91
N ARG A 291 -18.28 -63.14 -12.14
CA ARG A 291 -17.26 -63.77 -11.28
C ARG A 291 -15.91 -63.04 -11.34
N ALA A 292 -15.48 -62.58 -12.52
CA ALA A 292 -14.25 -61.81 -12.68
C ALA A 292 -14.34 -60.43 -12.00
N VAL A 293 -15.49 -59.76 -12.11
CA VAL A 293 -15.74 -58.47 -11.45
C VAL A 293 -15.83 -58.63 -9.93
N LEU A 294 -16.51 -59.67 -9.42
CA LEU A 294 -16.56 -59.95 -7.98
C LEU A 294 -15.20 -60.33 -7.40
N ALA A 295 -14.36 -61.06 -8.15
CA ALA A 295 -12.99 -61.34 -7.75
C ALA A 295 -12.10 -60.08 -7.73
N MET A 296 -12.29 -59.17 -8.69
CA MET A 296 -11.59 -57.89 -8.74
C MET A 296 -12.01 -56.97 -7.59
N ILE A 297 -13.31 -56.89 -7.27
CA ILE A 297 -13.84 -56.15 -6.13
C ILE A 297 -13.33 -56.73 -4.81
N SER A 298 -13.30 -58.07 -4.67
CA SER A 298 -12.78 -58.72 -3.46
C SER A 298 -11.27 -58.47 -3.25
N GLN A 299 -10.47 -58.46 -4.32
CA GLN A 299 -9.05 -58.10 -4.23
C GLN A 299 -8.87 -56.62 -3.88
N GLN A 300 -9.66 -55.73 -4.49
CA GLN A 300 -9.61 -54.30 -4.21
C GLN A 300 -10.02 -53.98 -2.77
N GLU A 301 -11.07 -54.63 -2.25
CA GLU A 301 -11.46 -54.51 -0.84
C GLU A 301 -10.39 -55.03 0.11
N SER A 302 -9.68 -56.11 -0.22
CA SER A 302 -8.58 -56.62 0.62
C SER A 302 -7.39 -55.65 0.66
N HIS A 303 -7.06 -55.04 -0.49
CA HIS A 303 -6.02 -54.01 -0.56
C HIS A 303 -6.41 -52.74 0.18
N GLU A 304 -7.66 -52.29 0.07
CA GLU A 304 -8.16 -51.13 0.81
C GLU A 304 -8.22 -51.39 2.32
N ARG A 305 -8.56 -52.62 2.75
CA ARG A 305 -8.52 -53.00 4.17
C ARG A 305 -7.10 -52.97 4.71
N HIS A 306 -6.13 -53.54 3.99
CA HIS A 306 -4.72 -53.47 4.39
C HIS A 306 -4.15 -52.05 4.38
N GLN A 307 -4.56 -51.19 3.43
CA GLN A 307 -4.16 -49.77 3.46
C GLN A 307 -4.76 -49.04 4.67
N LYS A 308 -6.03 -49.30 5.00
CA LYS A 308 -6.67 -48.74 6.20
C LYS A 308 -6.03 -49.23 7.50
N GLU A 309 -5.64 -50.50 7.57
CA GLU A 309 -4.89 -51.06 8.71
C GLU A 309 -3.50 -50.42 8.85
N LEU A 310 -2.78 -50.21 7.73
CA LEU A 310 -1.49 -49.53 7.74
C LEU A 310 -1.61 -48.05 8.13
N ASP A 311 -2.65 -47.36 7.67
CA ASP A 311 -2.91 -45.96 8.03
C ASP A 311 -3.34 -45.83 9.49
N GLN A 312 -4.11 -46.78 10.02
CA GLN A 312 -4.43 -46.86 11.45
C GLN A 312 -3.17 -47.06 12.29
N LEU A 313 -2.32 -48.04 11.96
CA LEU A 313 -1.05 -48.27 12.66
C LEU A 313 -0.11 -47.04 12.60
N ARG A 314 -0.13 -46.30 11.49
CA ARG A 314 0.66 -45.07 11.33
C ARG A 314 0.13 -43.91 12.17
N ASN A 315 -1.19 -43.81 12.31
CA ASN A 315 -1.84 -42.84 13.19
C ASN A 315 -1.61 -43.19 14.66
N ASP A 316 -1.71 -44.47 15.03
CA ASP A 316 -1.47 -44.95 16.40
C ASP A 316 -0.01 -44.69 16.81
N LEU A 317 0.96 -45.01 15.95
CA LEU A 317 2.38 -44.70 16.20
C LEU A 317 2.62 -43.20 16.39
N ARG A 318 1.98 -42.35 15.57
CA ARG A 318 2.10 -40.90 15.70
C ARG A 318 1.48 -40.36 16.99
N MET A 319 0.41 -40.99 17.48
CA MET A 319 -0.19 -40.64 18.78
C MET A 319 0.72 -41.06 19.94
N GLU A 320 1.31 -42.26 19.88
CA GLU A 320 2.28 -42.73 20.89
C GLU A 320 3.53 -41.84 20.94
N GLU A 321 4.09 -41.44 19.79
CA GLU A 321 5.23 -40.50 19.72
C GLU A 321 4.90 -39.14 20.37
N LEU A 322 3.68 -38.64 20.16
CA LEU A 322 3.24 -37.36 20.71
C LEU A 322 2.99 -37.44 22.23
N GLU A 323 2.47 -38.57 22.72
CA GLU A 323 2.34 -38.86 24.15
C GLU A 323 3.69 -39.04 24.85
N ASP A 324 4.66 -39.67 24.20
CA ASP A 324 6.04 -39.79 24.70
C ASP A 324 6.73 -38.42 24.77
N GLU A 325 6.55 -37.55 23.77
CA GLU A 325 7.05 -36.18 23.80
C GLU A 325 6.45 -35.38 24.96
N VAL A 326 5.13 -35.50 25.18
CA VAL A 326 4.45 -34.85 26.31
C VAL A 326 5.01 -35.36 27.64
N ARG A 327 5.16 -36.69 27.81
CA ARG A 327 5.76 -37.28 29.02
C ARG A 327 7.20 -36.79 29.26
N ARG A 328 8.02 -36.65 28.21
CA ARG A 328 9.39 -36.10 28.33
C ARG A 328 9.36 -34.64 28.78
N ARG A 329 8.47 -33.82 28.19
CA ARG A 329 8.31 -32.40 28.59
C ARG A 329 7.83 -32.27 30.03
N GLU A 330 6.89 -33.10 30.46
CA GLU A 330 6.41 -33.13 31.86
C GLU A 330 7.52 -33.55 32.83
N GLN A 331 8.32 -34.56 32.48
CA GLN A 331 9.48 -34.97 33.28
C GLN A 331 10.55 -33.87 33.36
N GLU A 332 10.84 -33.16 32.28
CA GLU A 332 11.76 -32.01 32.30
C GLU A 332 11.23 -30.85 33.14
N GLN A 333 9.93 -30.55 33.06
CA GLN A 333 9.30 -29.53 33.91
C GLN A 333 9.32 -29.95 35.39
N ALA A 334 9.11 -31.23 35.70
CA ALA A 334 9.20 -31.76 37.05
C ALA A 334 10.64 -31.68 37.60
N ARG A 335 11.65 -32.03 36.78
CA ARG A 335 13.07 -31.88 37.15
C ARG A 335 13.44 -30.42 37.42
N LYS A 336 13.06 -29.49 36.54
CA LYS A 336 13.30 -28.05 36.72
C LYS A 336 12.62 -27.50 37.99
N LYS A 337 11.43 -27.98 38.34
CA LYS A 337 10.75 -27.61 39.60
C LYS A 337 11.50 -28.08 40.83
N VAL A 338 12.10 -29.27 40.79
CA VAL A 338 12.93 -29.80 41.89
C VAL A 338 14.24 -29.03 41.99
N GLU A 339 14.94 -28.81 40.88
CA GLU A 339 16.19 -28.02 40.83
C GLU A 339 15.99 -26.58 41.33
N ASN A 340 14.91 -25.91 40.91
CA ASN A 340 14.58 -24.57 41.39
C ASN A 340 14.27 -24.56 42.90
N ARG A 341 13.61 -25.60 43.43
CA ARG A 341 13.31 -25.73 44.86
C ARG A 341 14.58 -25.96 45.68
N GLU A 342 15.53 -26.74 45.16
CA GLU A 342 16.82 -26.99 45.80
C GLU A 342 17.73 -25.76 45.73
N GLY A 343 17.78 -25.07 44.60
CA GLY A 343 18.49 -23.79 44.44
C GLY A 343 17.98 -22.72 45.41
N LEU A 344 16.67 -22.62 45.61
CA LEU A 344 16.09 -21.68 46.58
C LEU A 344 16.47 -22.02 48.03
N LYS A 345 16.50 -23.31 48.39
CA LYS A 345 16.93 -23.76 49.72
C LYS A 345 18.42 -23.48 49.96
N GLN A 346 19.28 -23.72 48.97
CA GLN A 346 20.71 -23.47 49.08
C GLN A 346 21.01 -21.96 49.20
N ALA A 347 20.31 -21.12 48.41
CA ALA A 347 20.44 -19.66 48.51
C ALA A 347 20.00 -19.13 49.89
N TYR A 348 18.93 -19.67 50.47
CA TYR A 348 18.47 -19.28 51.81
C TYR A 348 19.49 -19.65 52.90
N VAL A 349 20.10 -20.85 52.82
CA VAL A 349 21.13 -21.28 53.77
C VAL A 349 22.39 -20.40 53.65
N GLN A 350 22.81 -20.06 52.44
CA GLN A 350 23.95 -19.16 52.21
C GLN A 350 23.67 -17.75 52.74
N GLN A 351 22.46 -17.22 52.55
CA GLN A 351 22.07 -15.92 53.08
C GLN A 351 22.08 -15.87 54.62
N MET A 352 21.61 -16.93 55.28
CA MET A 352 21.62 -17.02 56.75
C MET A 352 23.06 -17.10 57.29
N HIS A 353 23.92 -17.92 56.66
CA HIS A 353 25.33 -18.02 57.04
C HIS A 353 26.09 -16.69 56.88
N LEU A 354 25.82 -15.93 55.80
CA LEU A 354 26.40 -14.60 55.62
C LEU A 354 25.88 -13.58 56.64
N ARG A 355 24.61 -13.69 57.04
CA ARG A 355 24.02 -12.83 58.08
C ARG A 355 24.62 -13.10 59.45
N ASP A 356 24.90 -14.36 59.76
CA ASP A 356 25.46 -14.76 61.05
C ASP A 356 26.95 -14.41 61.16
N LEU A 357 27.70 -14.50 60.06
CA LEU A 357 29.09 -14.01 59.98
C LEU A 357 29.17 -12.49 60.21
N LYS A 358 28.34 -11.69 59.54
CA LYS A 358 28.30 -10.23 59.76
C LYS A 358 27.99 -9.85 61.20
N LYS A 359 27.03 -10.56 61.83
CA LYS A 359 26.68 -10.31 63.24
C LYS A 359 27.80 -10.70 64.21
N ALA A 360 28.69 -11.62 63.84
CA ALA A 360 29.87 -11.96 64.63
C ALA A 360 30.95 -10.88 64.47
N GLU A 361 31.19 -10.42 63.24
CA GLU A 361 32.11 -9.31 62.95
C GLU A 361 31.69 -8.01 63.66
N ASP A 362 30.41 -7.64 63.59
CA ASP A 362 29.88 -6.44 64.26
C ASP A 362 30.08 -6.49 65.79
N LYS A 363 29.94 -7.68 66.41
CA LYS A 363 30.17 -7.86 67.85
C LYS A 363 31.64 -7.77 68.23
N GLU A 364 32.53 -8.32 67.41
CA GLU A 364 33.97 -8.20 67.63
C GLU A 364 34.47 -6.76 67.48
N GLU A 365 33.86 -5.97 66.60
CA GLU A 365 34.13 -4.54 66.46
C GLU A 365 33.60 -3.73 67.65
N GLU A 366 32.39 -4.04 68.15
CA GLU A 366 31.82 -3.42 69.35
C GLU A 366 32.65 -3.70 70.62
N ASP A 367 33.15 -4.93 70.79
CA ASP A 367 33.98 -5.30 71.94
C ASP A 367 35.35 -4.62 71.89
N LYS A 368 35.98 -4.54 70.71
CA LYS A 368 37.23 -3.78 70.50
C LYS A 368 37.05 -2.28 70.77
N PHE A 369 35.90 -1.72 70.41
CA PHE A 369 35.56 -0.33 70.70
C PHE A 369 35.34 -0.10 72.21
N ARG A 370 34.70 -1.04 72.90
CA ARG A 370 34.47 -0.98 74.35
C ARG A 370 35.76 -1.06 75.16
N GLU A 371 36.70 -1.91 74.73
CA GLU A 371 38.04 -2.02 75.32
C GLU A 371 38.88 -0.74 75.11
N GLN A 372 38.83 -0.13 73.92
CA GLN A 372 39.53 1.13 73.63
C GLN A 372 39.00 2.31 74.43
N VAL A 373 37.71 2.32 74.75
CA VAL A 373 37.07 3.34 75.59
C VAL A 373 37.43 3.15 77.07
N LEU A 374 37.43 1.90 77.57
CA LEU A 374 37.84 1.56 78.94
C LEU A 374 39.33 1.85 79.20
N ALA A 375 40.21 1.63 78.22
CA ALA A 375 41.63 1.95 78.33
C ALA A 375 41.89 3.47 78.43
N LYS A 376 41.13 4.30 77.71
CA LYS A 376 41.23 5.77 77.78
C LYS A 376 40.83 6.33 79.14
N PHE A 377 39.79 5.76 79.76
CA PHE A 377 39.37 6.18 81.11
C PHE A 377 40.39 5.82 82.20
N ALA A 378 41.13 4.72 82.05
CA ALA A 378 42.18 4.32 82.99
C ALA A 378 43.43 5.22 82.91
N ASP A 379 43.72 5.79 81.74
CA ASP A 379 44.83 6.73 81.54
C ASP A 379 44.50 8.15 82.04
N ASP A 380 43.22 8.55 81.97
CA ASP A 380 42.74 9.86 82.45
C ASP A 380 42.63 9.93 83.99
N ASP A 381 42.36 8.82 84.68
CA ASP A 381 42.29 8.77 86.16
C ASP A 381 43.67 8.91 86.85
N ARG A 382 44.78 8.73 86.11
CA ARG A 382 46.16 8.83 86.66
C ARG A 382 46.73 10.25 86.65
N ILE A 383 46.14 11.16 85.85
CA ILE A 383 46.64 12.53 85.66
C ILE A 383 45.84 13.56 86.48
N GLU A 384 44.85 13.11 87.25
CA GLU A 384 43.91 13.95 87.98
C GLU A 384 44.25 14.12 89.49
N GLN A 385 45.53 14.32 89.85
CA GLN A 385 45.92 14.64 91.24
C GLN A 385 46.72 15.93 91.47
N LEU A 386 46.95 16.76 90.45
CA LEU A 386 47.60 18.06 90.65
C LEU A 386 47.10 19.09 89.63
N ASN A 387 46.00 19.81 89.90
CA ASN A 387 45.79 21.24 89.50
C ASN A 387 44.34 21.75 89.75
N ASP A 388 43.95 21.94 91.01
CA ASP A 388 42.61 22.48 91.35
C ASP A 388 42.41 23.98 91.06
N GLN A 389 43.47 24.75 90.78
CA GLN A 389 43.33 26.14 90.30
C GLN A 389 43.17 26.26 88.78
N LYS A 390 43.68 25.30 87.98
CA LYS A 390 43.36 25.23 86.54
C LYS A 390 41.95 24.71 86.28
N ARG A 391 41.35 23.93 87.21
CA ARG A 391 39.95 23.48 87.11
C ARG A 391 38.97 24.64 86.99
N ARG A 392 39.12 25.74 87.73
CA ARG A 392 38.13 26.85 87.68
C ARG A 392 38.19 27.65 86.37
N ILE A 393 39.38 27.88 85.82
CA ILE A 393 39.56 28.56 84.53
C ILE A 393 39.13 27.63 83.39
N LYS A 394 39.60 26.36 83.39
CA LYS A 394 39.21 25.37 82.38
C LYS A 394 37.72 25.03 82.42
N VAL A 395 37.06 24.97 83.58
CA VAL A 395 35.60 24.74 83.64
C VAL A 395 34.85 25.92 83.04
N GLN A 396 35.28 27.17 83.26
CA GLN A 396 34.67 28.32 82.59
C GLN A 396 34.97 28.36 81.09
N GLU A 397 36.16 27.97 80.67
CA GLU A 397 36.52 27.80 79.25
C GLU A 397 35.72 26.67 78.61
N HIS A 398 35.58 25.51 79.25
CA HIS A 398 34.77 24.38 78.80
C HIS A 398 33.28 24.70 78.80
N ILE A 399 32.76 25.51 79.72
CA ILE A 399 31.37 26.00 79.69
C ILE A 399 31.18 26.98 78.52
N ARG A 400 32.13 27.89 78.28
CA ARG A 400 32.09 28.80 77.12
C ARG A 400 32.23 28.05 75.80
N GLU A 401 33.11 27.05 75.73
CA GLU A 401 33.31 26.17 74.58
C GLU A 401 32.10 25.25 74.37
N ALA A 402 31.51 24.69 75.44
CA ALA A 402 30.29 23.90 75.35
C ALA A 402 29.11 24.75 74.88
N ASN A 403 28.95 25.97 75.40
CA ASN A 403 27.93 26.91 74.92
C ASN A 403 28.18 27.33 73.47
N ARG A 404 29.43 27.60 73.09
CA ARG A 404 29.80 27.86 71.70
C ARG A 404 29.51 26.66 70.79
N LEU A 405 29.74 25.43 71.25
CA LEU A 405 29.41 24.22 70.51
C LEU A 405 27.88 23.99 70.41
N ILE A 406 27.12 24.37 71.45
CA ILE A 406 25.66 24.36 71.44
C ILE A 406 25.11 25.42 70.47
N ASP A 407 25.66 26.62 70.47
CA ASP A 407 25.28 27.70 69.56
C ASP A 407 25.62 27.34 68.11
N ILE A 408 26.83 26.83 67.83
CA ILE A 408 27.20 26.30 66.51
C ILE A 408 26.27 25.14 66.09
N ARG A 409 25.84 24.29 67.03
CA ARG A 409 24.90 23.19 66.74
C ARG A 409 23.50 23.72 66.42
N ARG A 410 23.05 24.77 67.11
CA ARG A 410 21.79 25.48 66.82
C ARG A 410 21.83 26.18 65.46
N GLU A 411 22.89 26.93 65.19
CA GLU A 411 23.12 27.57 63.89
C GLU A 411 23.17 26.54 62.75
N LYS A 412 23.85 25.41 62.94
CA LYS A 412 23.87 24.31 61.95
C LYS A 412 22.48 23.68 61.75
N TYR A 413 21.68 23.55 62.81
CA TYR A 413 20.33 23.00 62.73
C TYR A 413 19.36 23.98 62.06
N GLU A 414 19.44 25.27 62.38
CA GLU A 414 18.65 26.33 61.75
C GLU A 414 19.02 26.47 60.26
N ALA A 415 20.31 26.49 59.94
CA ALA A 415 20.78 26.49 58.54
C ALA A 415 20.34 25.25 57.77
N ALA A 416 20.36 24.06 58.39
CA ALA A 416 19.87 22.83 57.77
C ALA A 416 18.35 22.87 57.54
N ARG A 417 17.58 23.41 58.49
CA ARG A 417 16.13 23.58 58.38
C ARG A 417 15.75 24.60 57.31
N GLU A 418 16.46 25.73 57.25
CA GLU A 418 16.27 26.74 56.19
C GLU A 418 16.63 26.17 54.81
N ALA A 419 17.72 25.40 54.71
CA ALA A 419 18.08 24.70 53.49
C ALA A 419 17.03 23.66 53.08
N GLU A 420 16.46 22.92 54.03
CA GLU A 420 15.38 21.96 53.78
C GLU A 420 14.11 22.68 53.27
N ILE A 421 13.69 23.76 53.93
CA ILE A 421 12.54 24.58 53.50
C ILE A 421 12.77 25.13 52.10
N ALA A 422 13.95 25.69 51.82
CA ALA A 422 14.31 26.21 50.51
C ALA A 422 14.29 25.11 49.43
N SER A 423 14.81 23.91 49.74
CA SER A 423 14.78 22.77 48.81
C SER A 423 13.35 22.31 48.52
N ALA A 424 12.48 22.27 49.53
CA ALA A 424 11.08 21.92 49.38
C ALA A 424 10.28 22.97 48.61
N GLU A 425 10.66 24.25 48.70
CA GLU A 425 10.07 25.30 47.87
C GLU A 425 10.50 25.19 46.41
N VAL A 426 11.77 24.88 46.15
CA VAL A 426 12.27 24.65 44.78
C VAL A 426 11.54 23.44 44.16
N GLN A 427 11.45 22.32 44.87
CA GLN A 427 10.71 21.14 44.40
C GLN A 427 9.24 21.46 44.11
N ARG A 428 8.56 22.20 45.00
CA ARG A 428 7.16 22.62 44.76
C ARG A 428 7.00 23.50 43.53
N ARG A 429 7.97 24.38 43.25
CA ARG A 429 7.95 25.21 42.02
C ARG A 429 8.18 24.37 40.77
N GLU A 430 9.16 23.46 40.81
CA GLU A 430 9.44 22.54 39.69
C GLU A 430 8.24 21.62 39.41
N GLU A 431 7.58 21.08 40.44
CA GLU A 431 6.35 20.29 40.30
C GLU A 431 5.20 21.12 39.72
N ALA A 432 5.00 22.36 40.18
CA ALA A 432 3.97 23.24 39.64
C ALA A 432 4.22 23.60 38.16
N GLU A 433 5.48 23.86 37.79
CA GLU A 433 5.86 24.08 36.38
C GLU A 433 5.64 22.82 35.53
N ARG A 434 5.99 21.64 36.06
CA ARG A 434 5.74 20.36 35.40
C ARG A 434 4.25 20.14 35.14
N LEU A 435 3.40 20.33 36.15
CA LEU A 435 1.95 20.20 36.03
C LEU A 435 1.36 21.19 35.03
N ARG A 436 1.86 22.44 35.01
CA ARG A 436 1.44 23.44 34.03
C ARG A 436 1.78 23.01 32.60
N ILE A 437 2.97 22.48 32.34
CA ILE A 437 3.37 21.97 31.02
C ILE A 437 2.46 20.81 30.60
N ILE A 438 2.15 19.90 31.53
CA ILE A 438 1.26 18.76 31.27
C ILE A 438 -0.13 19.25 30.87
N GLU A 439 -0.70 20.22 31.59
CA GLU A 439 -2.03 20.76 31.30
C GLU A 439 -2.06 21.54 29.96
N GLU A 440 -1.02 22.34 29.66
CA GLU A 440 -0.89 23.02 28.36
C GLU A 440 -0.88 22.03 27.19
N GLU A 441 -0.10 20.94 27.31
CA GLU A 441 0.02 19.92 26.26
C GLU A 441 -1.22 19.03 26.16
N ARG A 442 -1.87 18.72 27.29
CA ARG A 442 -3.17 18.06 27.32
C ARG A 442 -4.21 18.85 26.52
N GLN A 443 -4.35 20.14 26.80
CA GLN A 443 -5.31 21.00 26.08
C GLN A 443 -4.97 21.10 24.59
N ARG A 444 -3.68 21.12 24.24
CA ARG A 444 -3.22 21.08 22.86
C ARG A 444 -3.64 19.79 22.15
N LEU A 445 -3.40 18.63 22.76
CA LEU A 445 -3.82 17.33 22.22
C LEU A 445 -5.34 17.25 22.04
N LEU A 446 -6.11 17.78 23.00
CA LEU A 446 -7.58 17.82 22.86
C LEU A 446 -8.03 18.72 21.70
N LYS A 447 -7.40 19.89 21.51
CA LYS A 447 -7.70 20.80 20.39
C LYS A 447 -7.36 20.20 19.03
N GLU A 448 -6.14 19.68 18.89
CA GLU A 448 -5.61 19.23 17.61
C GLU A 448 -6.16 17.85 17.23
N ASP A 449 -6.13 16.89 18.16
CA ASP A 449 -6.43 15.48 17.87
C ASP A 449 -7.86 15.07 18.25
N ALA A 450 -8.44 15.60 19.34
CA ALA A 450 -9.78 15.17 19.77
C ALA A 450 -10.90 15.82 18.95
N CYS A 451 -10.76 17.09 18.56
CA CYS A 451 -11.73 17.80 17.71
C CYS A 451 -12.10 17.08 16.40
N PRO A 452 -11.16 16.59 15.56
CA PRO A 452 -11.50 15.87 14.34
C PRO A 452 -12.03 14.44 14.57
N LEU A 453 -12.03 13.96 15.81
CA LEU A 453 -12.41 12.61 16.23
C LEU A 453 -13.63 12.59 17.16
N ARG A 454 -14.37 13.70 17.29
CA ARG A 454 -15.51 13.90 18.22
C ARG A 454 -16.50 12.74 18.31
N ASP A 455 -16.78 12.05 17.21
CA ASP A 455 -17.74 10.94 17.15
C ASP A 455 -17.11 9.55 17.45
N PHE A 456 -15.79 9.47 17.57
CA PHE A 456 -15.01 8.24 17.75
C PHE A 456 -14.20 8.22 19.06
N LEU A 457 -14.37 9.21 19.95
CA LEU A 457 -13.63 9.28 21.21
C LEU A 457 -14.08 8.20 22.19
N PRO A 458 -13.14 7.45 22.81
CA PRO A 458 -13.46 6.45 23.83
C PRO A 458 -13.87 7.12 25.16
N LYS A 459 -14.54 6.35 26.01
CA LYS A 459 -14.93 6.80 27.36
C LYS A 459 -13.69 7.18 28.18
N GLY A 460 -13.79 8.26 28.94
CA GLY A 460 -12.71 8.75 29.81
C GLY A 460 -11.65 9.61 29.11
N THR A 461 -11.81 9.96 27.82
CA THR A 461 -10.88 10.90 27.15
C THR A 461 -10.91 12.30 27.77
N MET A 462 -12.02 12.67 28.41
CA MET A 462 -12.25 13.98 29.01
C MET A 462 -12.41 13.81 30.51
N GLU A 463 -11.71 14.62 31.32
CA GLU A 463 -11.82 14.55 32.79
C GLU A 463 -12.61 15.73 33.34
N CYS A 464 -12.48 16.91 32.72
CA CYS A 464 -13.11 18.14 33.20
C CYS A 464 -14.20 18.66 32.25
N LYS A 465 -15.13 19.45 32.79
CA LYS A 465 -16.17 20.14 32.00
C LYS A 465 -15.58 21.12 30.99
N SER A 466 -14.43 21.73 31.32
CA SER A 466 -13.66 22.58 30.42
C SER A 466 -13.23 21.85 29.15
N ASP A 467 -12.79 20.59 29.27
CA ASP A 467 -12.40 19.76 28.13
C ASP A 467 -13.59 19.54 27.21
N TYR A 468 -14.76 19.23 27.79
CA TYR A 468 -15.98 19.02 27.02
C TYR A 468 -16.34 20.28 26.21
N THR A 469 -16.28 21.45 26.83
CA THR A 469 -16.51 22.72 26.12
C THR A 469 -15.47 22.97 25.03
N LEU A 470 -14.22 22.56 25.25
CA LEU A 470 -13.14 22.76 24.29
C LEU A 470 -13.31 21.90 23.04
N VAL A 471 -13.71 20.65 23.20
CA VAL A 471 -13.88 19.71 22.08
C VAL A 471 -15.24 19.85 21.41
N TYR A 472 -16.31 20.18 22.14
CA TYR A 472 -17.68 20.26 21.59
C TYR A 472 -18.20 21.70 21.44
N HIS A 473 -17.32 22.70 21.48
CA HIS A 473 -17.68 24.12 21.39
C HIS A 473 -18.72 24.43 20.29
N ASP A 474 -18.56 23.86 19.10
CA ASP A 474 -19.43 24.13 17.95
C ASP A 474 -20.86 23.57 18.10
N ARG A 475 -21.05 22.47 18.86
CA ARG A 475 -22.40 21.90 19.10
C ARG A 475 -23.20 22.70 20.14
N VAL A 476 -22.51 23.38 21.06
CA VAL A 476 -23.16 24.25 22.05
C VAL A 476 -23.69 25.53 21.39
N SER A 477 -23.00 26.03 20.36
CA SER A 477 -23.45 27.18 19.57
C SER A 477 -24.56 26.84 18.56
N SER A 478 -24.63 25.60 18.06
CA SER A 478 -25.65 25.17 17.07
C SER A 478 -26.89 24.49 17.66
N GLY A 479 -26.88 24.15 18.96
CA GLY A 479 -28.00 23.49 19.66
C GLY A 479 -28.96 24.46 20.37
N GLY A 480 -28.76 25.76 20.19
CA GLY A 480 -29.62 26.84 20.71
C GLY A 480 -30.24 27.65 19.58
N SER A 481 -31.07 27.03 18.75
CA SER A 481 -32.03 27.68 17.84
C SER A 481 -33.18 26.73 17.57
#